data_AF-A0A6G7YXS4-F1
#
_entry.id   AF-A0A6G7YXS4-F1
#
_cell.length_a   1.000
_cell.length_b   1.000
_cell.length_c   1.000
_cell.angle_alpha   90.00
_cell.angle_beta   90.00
_cell.angle_gamma   90.00
#
_symmetry.space_group_name_H-M   'P 1'
#
loop_
_entity.id
_entity.type
_entity.pdbx_description
1 polymer ?
#
loop_
_entity_poly.entity_id
_entity_poly.type
_entity_poly.pdbx_seq_one_letter_code
_entity_poly.pdbx_strand_id
1 'polypeptide(L)'
;MSHIHLRHAHTFDDAKARAAIDEIAQKLADKLGVVTQWEGNALNFQRSGVQGKIIMHPGELEIDAKLGMLFSAMKSTVESELKRILKDKF
;
A
#
# COMPACT_ATOMS: atom_id res chain seq x y z
N MET A 1 -10.64 -12.22 -9.96
CA MET A 1 -9.93 -10.99 -9.57
C MET A 1 -10.19 -10.75 -8.10
N SER A 2 -9.16 -10.47 -7.33
CA SER A 2 -9.28 -10.21 -5.88
C SER A 2 -9.03 -8.74 -5.60
N HIS A 3 -9.85 -8.14 -4.74
CA HIS A 3 -9.67 -6.78 -4.25
C HIS A 3 -9.31 -6.81 -2.77
N ILE A 4 -8.30 -6.05 -2.38
CA ILE A 4 -7.91 -5.75 -1.00
C ILE A 4 -8.24 -4.27 -0.79
N HIS A 5 -9.07 -4.01 0.21
CA HIS A 5 -9.33 -2.67 0.70
C HIS A 5 -8.98 -2.65 2.18
N LEU A 6 -8.11 -1.75 2.57
CA LEU A 6 -7.66 -1.60 3.95
C LEU A 6 -7.70 -0.14 4.36
N ARG A 7 -8.15 0.10 5.58
CA ARG A 7 -8.07 1.40 6.23
C ARG A 7 -7.31 1.30 7.54
N HIS A 8 -6.45 2.27 7.80
CA HIS A 8 -5.59 2.31 8.99
C HIS A 8 -5.52 3.73 9.53
N ALA A 9 -6.09 3.94 10.71
CA ALA A 9 -6.00 5.22 11.41
C ALA A 9 -4.57 5.44 11.95
N HIS A 10 -4.06 6.67 11.84
CA HIS A 10 -2.76 7.05 12.40
C HIS A 10 -2.83 8.45 13.03
N THR A 11 -1.87 8.74 13.90
CA THR A 11 -1.76 10.06 14.57
C THR A 11 -0.64 10.92 13.98
N PHE A 12 -0.01 10.46 12.90
CA PHE A 12 1.08 11.18 12.26
C PHE A 12 0.59 12.45 11.56
N ASP A 13 1.42 13.49 11.60
CA ASP A 13 1.28 14.67 10.74
C ASP A 13 1.54 14.29 9.26
N ASP A 14 1.06 15.14 8.33
CA ASP A 14 1.13 14.87 6.89
C ASP A 14 2.57 14.62 6.39
N ALA A 15 3.55 15.30 6.97
CA ALA A 15 4.95 15.15 6.60
C ALA A 15 5.52 13.78 7.02
N LYS A 16 5.25 13.34 8.25
CA LYS A 16 5.63 12.02 8.74
C LYS A 16 4.87 10.92 8.03
N ALA A 17 3.59 11.12 7.75
CA ALA A 17 2.79 10.16 6.99
C ALA A 17 3.38 9.97 5.59
N ARG A 18 3.71 11.07 4.89
CA ARG A 18 4.36 11.01 3.58
C ARG A 18 5.68 10.23 3.62
N ALA A 19 6.57 10.57 4.56
CA ALA A 19 7.86 9.90 4.70
C ALA A 19 7.70 8.40 5.03
N ALA A 20 6.74 8.05 5.89
CA ALA A 20 6.42 6.66 6.18
C ALA A 20 5.93 5.93 4.93
N ILE A 21 5.04 6.54 4.14
CA ILE A 21 4.58 5.95 2.87
C ILE A 21 5.72 5.82 1.86
N ASP A 22 6.65 6.79 1.77
CA ASP A 22 7.83 6.69 0.90
C ASP A 22 8.71 5.48 1.27
N GLU A 23 8.92 5.23 2.56
CA GLU A 23 9.64 4.05 3.01
C GLU A 23 8.88 2.74 2.69
N ILE A 24 7.54 2.75 2.81
CA ILE A 24 6.69 1.63 2.42
C ILE A 24 6.80 1.39 0.91
N ALA A 25 6.76 2.46 0.10
CA ALA A 25 6.90 2.41 -1.34
C ALA A 25 8.20 1.73 -1.75
N GLN A 26 9.31 2.13 -1.13
CA GLN A 26 10.62 1.54 -1.40
C GLN A 26 10.65 0.06 -1.02
N LYS A 27 10.12 -0.30 0.16
CA LYS A 27 10.05 -1.71 0.59
C LYS A 27 9.18 -2.56 -0.34
N LEU A 28 8.07 -2.02 -0.83
CA LEU A 28 7.22 -2.71 -1.79
C LEU A 28 7.94 -2.89 -3.12
N ALA A 29 8.63 -1.86 -3.61
CA ALA A 29 9.44 -1.94 -4.82
C ALA A 29 10.54 -3.02 -4.68
N ASP A 30 11.25 -3.05 -3.55
CA ASP A 30 12.33 -4.02 -3.31
C ASP A 30 11.81 -5.45 -3.15
N LYS A 31 10.73 -5.65 -2.37
CA LYS A 31 10.19 -6.99 -2.06
C LYS A 31 9.35 -7.57 -3.19
N LEU A 32 8.53 -6.73 -3.83
CA LEU A 32 7.53 -7.16 -4.80
C LEU A 32 7.88 -6.76 -6.23
N GLY A 33 8.93 -5.95 -6.46
CA GLY A 33 9.31 -5.48 -7.79
C GLY A 33 8.28 -4.55 -8.43
N VAL A 34 7.49 -3.83 -7.62
CA VAL A 34 6.48 -2.89 -8.12
C VAL A 34 7.10 -1.55 -8.47
N VAL A 35 6.54 -0.90 -9.48
CA VAL A 35 6.81 0.50 -9.78
C VAL A 35 5.86 1.36 -8.97
N THR A 36 6.38 2.36 -8.28
CA THR A 36 5.60 3.29 -7.47
C THR A 36 5.63 4.68 -8.07
N GLN A 37 4.53 5.42 -7.94
CA GLN A 37 4.39 6.78 -8.45
C GLN A 37 3.43 7.57 -7.58
N TRP A 38 3.83 8.77 -7.20
CA TRP A 38 2.96 9.71 -6.49
C TRP A 38 2.04 10.47 -7.45
N GLU A 39 0.78 10.57 -7.07
CA GLU A 39 -0.26 11.39 -7.70
C GLU A 39 -1.00 12.16 -6.59
N GLY A 40 -0.59 13.41 -6.35
CA GLY A 40 -1.15 14.23 -5.27
C GLY A 40 -0.89 13.61 -3.88
N ASN A 41 -1.97 13.22 -3.20
CA ASN A 41 -1.96 12.55 -1.89
C ASN A 41 -2.04 11.02 -1.98
N ALA A 42 -2.01 10.45 -3.19
CA ALA A 42 -2.03 9.01 -3.40
C ALA A 42 -0.71 8.51 -3.99
N LEU A 43 -0.21 7.38 -3.50
CA LEU A 43 0.90 6.64 -4.08
C LEU A 43 0.34 5.45 -4.84
N ASN A 44 0.40 5.47 -6.16
CA ASN A 44 0.09 4.31 -7.00
C ASN A 44 1.28 3.34 -7.01
N PHE A 45 1.00 2.04 -7.00
CA PHE A 45 1.99 0.99 -7.16
C PHE A 45 1.48 -0.10 -8.11
N GLN A 46 2.32 -0.58 -9.01
CA GLN A 46 1.92 -1.59 -9.98
C GLN A 46 3.06 -2.50 -10.47
N ARG A 47 2.71 -3.74 -10.80
CA ARG A 47 3.53 -4.76 -11.46
C ARG A 47 2.60 -5.70 -12.23
N SER A 48 3.13 -6.46 -13.19
CA SER A 48 2.39 -7.53 -13.88
C SER A 48 1.55 -8.39 -12.91
N GLY A 49 0.22 -8.19 -12.93
CA GLY A 49 -0.74 -8.92 -12.10
C GLY A 49 -1.05 -8.34 -10.71
N VAL A 50 -0.45 -7.21 -10.32
CA VAL A 50 -0.73 -6.50 -9.06
C VAL A 50 -0.79 -5.00 -9.33
N GLN A 51 -1.89 -4.34 -9.00
CA GLN A 51 -2.00 -2.89 -9.07
C GLN A 51 -2.66 -2.38 -7.81
N GLY A 52 -2.28 -1.20 -7.33
CA GLY A 52 -2.89 -0.62 -6.16
C GLY A 52 -2.48 0.82 -5.93
N LYS A 53 -3.03 1.40 -4.89
CA LYS A 53 -2.74 2.76 -4.45
C LYS A 53 -2.86 2.86 -2.94
N ILE A 54 -2.07 3.76 -2.37
CA ILE A 54 -2.14 4.16 -0.96
C ILE A 54 -2.58 5.63 -0.96
N ILE A 55 -3.78 5.90 -0.46
CA ILE A 55 -4.34 7.25 -0.36
C ILE A 55 -4.13 7.73 1.07
N MET A 56 -3.56 8.93 1.20
CA MET A 56 -3.42 9.59 2.49
C MET A 56 -4.59 10.51 2.76
N HIS A 57 -5.27 10.28 3.87
CA HIS A 57 -6.28 11.16 4.44
C HIS A 57 -5.76 11.74 5.76
N PRO A 58 -6.31 12.88 6.23
CA PRO A 58 -5.97 13.40 7.54
C PRO A 58 -6.31 12.39 8.65
N GLY A 59 -5.28 11.83 9.28
CA GLY A 59 -5.40 10.85 10.37
C GLY A 59 -5.78 9.43 9.94
N GLU A 60 -5.84 9.15 8.64
CA GLU A 60 -6.17 7.81 8.13
C GLU A 60 -5.45 7.52 6.80
N LEU A 61 -5.04 6.28 6.62
CA LEU A 61 -4.51 5.76 5.37
C LEU A 61 -5.47 4.74 4.79
N GLU A 62 -5.66 4.81 3.48
CA GLU A 62 -6.46 3.87 2.72
C GLU A 62 -5.59 3.17 1.69
N ILE A 63 -5.63 1.84 1.66
CA ILE A 63 -4.93 1.03 0.65
C ILE A 63 -5.98 0.30 -0.17
N ASP A 64 -5.92 0.52 -1.48
CA ASP A 64 -6.67 -0.22 -2.49
C ASP A 64 -5.69 -1.05 -3.31
N ALA A 65 -5.83 -2.37 -3.34
CA ALA A 65 -5.02 -3.23 -4.20
C ALA A 65 -5.88 -4.25 -4.95
N LYS A 66 -5.66 -4.37 -6.25
CA LYS A 66 -6.26 -5.37 -7.14
C LYS A 66 -5.21 -6.38 -7.54
N LEU A 67 -5.54 -7.64 -7.30
CA LEU A 67 -4.73 -8.80 -7.63
C LEU A 67 -5.36 -9.52 -8.83
N GLY A 68 -4.55 -9.78 -9.85
CA GLY A 68 -4.90 -10.62 -10.99
C GLY A 68 -5.23 -12.06 -10.56
N MET A 69 -5.72 -12.88 -11.49
CA MET A 69 -6.16 -14.26 -11.19
C MET A 69 -5.06 -15.11 -10.56
N LEU A 70 -3.83 -14.99 -11.04
CA LEU A 70 -2.67 -15.73 -10.52
C LEU A 70 -2.40 -15.43 -9.04
N PHE A 71 -2.55 -14.17 -8.61
CA PHE A 71 -2.29 -13.74 -7.24
C PHE A 71 -3.53 -13.76 -6.34
N SER A 72 -4.70 -14.14 -6.89
CA SER A 72 -5.96 -14.10 -6.15
C SER A 72 -5.97 -15.04 -4.93
N ALA A 73 -5.30 -16.19 -5.02
CA ALA A 73 -5.13 -17.13 -3.90
C ALA A 73 -4.19 -16.61 -2.80
N MET A 74 -3.25 -15.72 -3.16
CA MET A 74 -2.30 -15.11 -2.22
C MET A 74 -2.85 -13.83 -1.57
N LYS A 75 -4.12 -13.48 -1.80
CA LYS A 75 -4.76 -12.27 -1.28
C LYS A 75 -4.51 -12.10 0.22
N SER A 76 -4.76 -13.15 1.01
CA SER A 76 -4.60 -13.10 2.47
C SER A 76 -3.16 -12.80 2.90
N THR A 77 -2.19 -13.39 2.21
CA THR A 77 -0.76 -13.14 2.45
C THR A 77 -0.37 -11.71 2.12
N VAL A 78 -0.79 -11.19 0.96
CA VAL A 78 -0.52 -9.80 0.55
C VAL A 78 -1.18 -8.81 1.52
N GLU A 79 -2.44 -9.04 1.88
CA GLU A 79 -3.16 -8.20 2.85
C GLU A 79 -2.48 -8.21 4.21
N SER A 80 -2.03 -9.37 4.70
CA SER A 80 -1.32 -9.49 5.98
C SER A 80 0.02 -8.78 5.97
N GLU A 81 0.78 -8.86 4.87
CA GLU A 81 2.05 -8.11 4.75
C GLU A 81 1.83 -6.60 4.67
N LEU A 82 0.80 -6.13 3.96
CA LEU A 82 0.42 -4.71 3.96
C LEU A 82 0.05 -4.24 5.37
N LYS A 83 -0.78 -4.99 6.10
CA LYS A 83 -1.15 -4.70 7.50
C LYS A 83 0.08 -4.64 8.41
N ARG A 84 1.01 -5.57 8.23
CA ARG A 84 2.25 -5.63 9.01
C ARG A 84 3.13 -4.42 8.74
N ILE A 85 3.36 -4.09 7.47
CA ILE A 85 4.19 -2.96 7.08
C ILE A 85 3.61 -1.64 7.61
N LEU A 86 2.28 -1.47 7.55
CA LEU A 86 1.60 -0.32 8.13
C LEU A 86 1.79 -0.25 9.65
N LYS A 87 1.52 -1.35 10.37
CA LYS A 87 1.69 -1.42 11.83
C LYS A 87 3.14 -1.19 12.28
N ASP A 88 4.12 -1.58 11.47
CA ASP A 88 5.53 -1.34 11.78
C ASP A 88 5.94 0.12 11.55
N LYS A 89 5.11 0.91 10.82
CA LYS A 89 5.43 2.28 10.41
C LYS A 89 4.58 3.37 11.05
N PHE A 90 3.36 3.06 11.46
CA PHE A 90 2.39 3.95 12.09
C PHE A 90 2.04 3.44 13.49
#